data_AF-A0AAD4BDH7-F1
#
_entry.id   AF-A0AAD4BDH7-F1
#
_cell.length_a   1.000
_cell.length_b   1.000
_cell.length_c   1.000
_cell.angle_alpha   90.00
_cell.angle_beta   90.00
_cell.angle_gamma   90.00
#
_symmetry.space_group_name_H-M   'P 1'
#
loop_
_entity.id
_entity.type
_entity.pdbx_description
1 polymer ?
#
loop_
_entity_poly.entity_id
_entity_poly.type
_entity_poly.pdbx_seq_one_letter_code
_entity_poly.pdbx_strand_id
1 'polypeptide(L)'
;GAPGRSVSGSSLSKGVAPTVPIIIASLTTGNNEQRENAAYAISDLVERTDKSAIKPFIVPFTGPLIRVMTQATTFPPGFKTGILSALTVMLAHISNHVKPFFPQLQQTFVKSVSDPSSIVMCMRAVDVLGVLMRNQPCMDPVDPELVGGARRSKEEIAASYVLAMAHVIESLAAHGGVGDKVREACVDLRPWYTSFGAESSSRAWTAWRVPMTVLLPFLVTMVTRCFLAS
;
A
#
# COMPACT_ATOMS: atom_id res chain seq x y z
N GLY A 1 22.93 -12.57 0.46
CA GLY A 1 22.44 -12.88 -0.90
C GLY A 1 22.04 -11.60 -1.58
N ALA A 2 22.19 -11.50 -2.91
CA ALA A 2 21.64 -10.39 -3.70
C ALA A 2 20.09 -10.41 -3.68
N PRO A 3 19.40 -9.28 -3.98
CA PRO A 3 17.94 -9.26 -4.11
C PRO A 3 17.45 -10.39 -5.03
N GLY A 4 16.42 -11.13 -4.60
CA GLY A 4 15.85 -12.25 -5.35
C GLY A 4 16.58 -13.60 -5.25
N ARG A 5 17.67 -13.71 -4.48
CA ARG A 5 18.37 -14.99 -4.25
C ARG A 5 18.36 -15.38 -2.77
N SER A 6 17.80 -16.56 -2.48
CA SER A 6 17.74 -17.13 -1.13
C SER A 6 19.13 -17.23 -0.49
N VAL A 7 19.24 -16.87 0.79
CA VAL A 7 20.48 -17.05 1.57
C VAL A 7 20.48 -18.46 2.16
N SER A 8 21.56 -19.21 1.92
CA SER A 8 21.66 -20.64 2.29
C SER A 8 21.44 -20.90 3.78
N GLY A 9 21.96 -20.04 4.67
CA GLY A 9 21.76 -20.17 6.12
C GLY A 9 20.33 -19.85 6.59
N SER A 10 19.71 -18.80 6.05
CA SER A 10 18.34 -18.39 6.42
C SER A 10 17.28 -19.36 5.91
N SER A 11 17.57 -20.07 4.83
CA SER A 11 16.63 -20.98 4.16
C SER A 11 16.61 -22.39 4.77
N LEU A 12 17.46 -22.65 5.76
CA LEU A 12 17.38 -23.86 6.57
C LEU A 12 16.09 -23.86 7.42
N SER A 13 15.62 -25.04 7.79
CA SER A 13 14.50 -25.19 8.73
C SER A 13 14.80 -24.41 10.01
N LYS A 14 13.99 -23.39 10.30
CA LYS A 14 14.14 -22.46 11.45
C LYS A 14 15.43 -21.61 11.45
N GLY A 15 16.13 -21.46 10.33
CA GLY A 15 17.34 -20.62 10.24
C GLY A 15 17.11 -19.15 10.62
N VAL A 16 15.87 -18.68 10.44
CA VAL A 16 15.41 -17.33 10.79
C VAL A 16 15.01 -17.18 12.26
N ALA A 17 14.71 -18.28 12.97
CA ALA A 17 14.12 -18.23 14.31
C ALA A 17 14.92 -17.38 15.33
N PRO A 18 16.27 -17.41 15.37
CA PRO A 18 17.02 -16.62 16.35
C PRO A 18 16.91 -15.11 16.15
N THR A 19 16.69 -14.64 14.91
CA THR A 19 16.62 -13.20 14.61
C THR A 19 15.23 -12.62 14.86
N VAL A 20 14.18 -13.45 14.80
CA VAL A 20 12.76 -13.03 14.98
C VAL A 20 12.53 -12.23 16.27
N PRO A 21 12.91 -12.71 17.48
CA PRO A 21 12.65 -11.97 18.71
C PRO A 21 13.41 -10.64 18.77
N ILE A 22 14.62 -10.59 18.20
CA ILE A 22 15.45 -9.37 18.15
C ILE A 22 14.76 -8.33 17.26
N ILE A 23 14.33 -8.73 16.06
CA ILE A 23 13.63 -7.87 15.11
C ILE A 23 12.33 -7.34 15.71
N ILE A 24 11.53 -8.20 16.35
CA ILE A 24 10.27 -7.78 16.99
C ILE A 24 10.55 -6.79 18.13
N ALA A 25 11.55 -7.05 18.98
CA ALA A 25 11.93 -6.13 20.05
C ALA A 25 12.39 -4.76 19.49
N SER A 26 13.23 -4.74 18.45
CA SER A 26 13.64 -3.51 17.78
C SER A 26 12.44 -2.76 17.18
N LEU A 27 11.47 -3.48 16.61
CA LEU A 27 10.25 -2.89 16.04
C LEU A 27 9.33 -2.26 17.10
N THR A 28 9.17 -2.91 18.26
CA THR A 28 8.20 -2.45 19.27
C THR A 28 8.80 -1.45 20.25
N THR A 29 10.03 -1.72 20.73
CA THR A 29 10.65 -0.98 21.84
C THR A 29 11.92 -0.23 21.44
N GLY A 30 12.37 -0.35 20.19
CA GLY A 30 13.54 0.37 19.71
C GLY A 30 13.33 1.87 19.55
N ASN A 31 14.42 2.60 19.33
CA ASN A 31 14.38 3.99 18.90
C ASN A 31 13.91 4.10 17.43
N ASN A 32 13.72 5.31 16.92
CA ASN A 32 13.16 5.53 15.58
C ASN A 32 13.96 4.83 14.45
N GLU A 33 15.29 4.89 14.52
CA GLU A 33 16.17 4.26 13.54
C GLU A 33 16.11 2.73 13.63
N GLN A 34 16.13 2.17 14.85
CA GLN A 34 16.00 0.73 15.08
C GLN A 34 14.66 0.19 14.58
N ARG A 35 13.58 0.94 14.79
CA ARG A 35 12.24 0.58 14.32
C ARG A 35 12.17 0.55 12.80
N GLU A 36 12.71 1.57 12.15
CA GLU A 36 12.77 1.66 10.69
C GLU A 36 13.61 0.52 10.10
N ASN A 37 14.81 0.29 10.63
CA ASN A 37 15.67 -0.80 10.22
C ASN A 37 15.04 -2.17 10.48
N ALA A 38 14.29 -2.34 11.57
CA ALA A 38 13.56 -3.57 11.84
C ALA A 38 12.47 -3.83 10.78
N ALA A 39 11.73 -2.81 10.36
CA ALA A 39 10.73 -2.96 9.30
C ALA A 39 11.37 -3.37 7.97
N TYR A 40 12.48 -2.72 7.58
CA TYR A 40 13.22 -3.11 6.37
C TYR A 40 13.83 -4.52 6.49
N ALA A 41 14.37 -4.88 7.66
CA ALA A 41 14.90 -6.21 7.90
C ALA A 41 13.84 -7.31 7.72
N ILE A 42 12.60 -7.06 8.16
CA ILE A 42 11.48 -7.97 7.91
C ILE A 42 11.23 -8.13 6.40
N SER A 43 11.21 -7.01 5.65
CA SER A 43 11.04 -7.02 4.19
C SER A 43 12.12 -7.87 3.52
N ASP A 44 13.39 -7.59 3.83
CA ASP A 44 14.55 -8.32 3.29
C ASP A 44 14.50 -9.81 3.63
N LEU A 45 14.10 -10.14 4.86
CA LEU A 45 14.02 -11.51 5.33
C LEU A 45 12.98 -12.32 4.55
N VAL A 46 11.83 -11.72 4.22
CA VAL A 46 10.78 -12.37 3.41
C VAL A 46 11.23 -12.56 1.96
N GLU A 47 11.94 -11.59 1.37
CA GLU A 47 12.43 -11.71 -0.02
C GLU A 47 13.59 -12.70 -0.17
N ARG A 48 14.44 -12.82 0.86
CA ARG A 48 15.72 -13.56 0.80
C ARG A 48 15.69 -14.92 1.49
N THR A 49 14.52 -15.37 1.91
CA THR A 49 14.34 -16.67 2.57
C THR A 49 13.36 -17.51 1.78
N ASP A 50 13.63 -18.81 1.67
CA ASP A 50 12.69 -19.73 1.04
C ASP A 50 11.32 -19.70 1.72
N LYS A 51 10.26 -19.74 0.89
CA LYS A 51 8.88 -19.64 1.36
C LYS A 51 8.53 -20.67 2.43
N SER A 52 9.09 -21.88 2.37
CA SER A 52 8.87 -22.92 3.38
C SER A 52 9.44 -22.55 4.75
N ALA A 53 10.61 -21.90 4.79
CA ALA A 53 11.31 -21.56 6.02
C ALA A 53 10.74 -20.32 6.71
N ILE A 54 10.24 -19.33 5.96
CA ILE A 54 9.73 -18.07 6.52
C ILE A 54 8.26 -18.13 6.98
N LYS A 55 7.44 -19.03 6.39
CA LYS A 55 6.00 -19.19 6.69
C LYS A 55 5.63 -19.17 8.19
N PRO A 56 6.33 -19.89 9.09
CA PRO A 56 5.98 -19.92 10.51
C PRO A 56 6.11 -18.56 11.21
N PHE A 57 6.87 -17.62 10.63
CA PHE A 57 7.21 -16.34 11.23
C PHE A 57 6.38 -15.16 10.68
N ILE A 58 5.61 -15.37 9.60
CA ILE A 58 4.81 -14.29 8.99
C ILE A 58 3.77 -13.75 9.97
N VAL A 59 2.95 -14.62 10.56
CA VAL A 59 1.92 -14.20 11.52
C VAL A 59 2.54 -13.48 12.75
N PRO A 60 3.62 -14.00 13.37
CA PRO A 60 4.37 -13.28 14.41
C PRO A 60 4.91 -11.91 14.01
N PHE A 61 5.21 -11.66 12.74
CA PHE A 61 5.64 -10.32 12.27
C PHE A 61 4.45 -9.40 11.94
N THR A 62 3.42 -9.93 11.29
CA THR A 62 2.29 -9.12 10.79
C THR A 62 1.53 -8.43 11.93
N GLY A 63 1.25 -9.13 13.03
CA GLY A 63 0.54 -8.56 14.17
C GLY A 63 1.23 -7.32 14.77
N PRO A 64 2.51 -7.42 15.17
CA PRO A 64 3.29 -6.27 15.61
C PRO A 64 3.37 -5.14 14.59
N LEU A 65 3.56 -5.43 13.29
CA LEU A 65 3.60 -4.41 12.23
C LEU A 65 2.29 -3.61 12.15
N ILE A 66 1.13 -4.29 12.16
CA ILE A 66 -0.18 -3.62 12.15
C ILE A 66 -0.38 -2.79 13.42
N ARG A 67 0.00 -3.34 14.58
CA ARG A 67 -0.11 -2.65 15.88
C ARG A 67 0.69 -1.36 15.89
N VAL A 68 1.97 -1.40 15.51
CA VAL A 68 2.83 -0.20 15.50
C VAL A 68 2.37 0.80 14.45
N MET A 69 1.91 0.34 13.27
CA MET A 69 1.36 1.21 12.22
C MET A 69 0.10 1.95 12.69
N THR A 70 -0.77 1.28 13.44
CA THR A 70 -2.01 1.88 13.95
C THR A 70 -1.73 2.93 15.04
N GLN A 71 -0.64 2.75 15.79
CA GLN A 71 -0.15 3.71 16.80
C GLN A 71 0.72 4.83 16.18
N ALA A 72 0.99 4.75 14.87
CA ALA A 72 2.06 5.50 14.22
C ALA A 72 1.78 6.98 13.97
N THR A 73 0.65 7.55 14.38
CA THR A 73 0.46 9.01 14.31
C THR A 73 1.59 9.78 15.01
N THR A 74 2.30 9.12 15.92
CA THR A 74 3.45 9.65 16.68
C THR A 74 4.83 9.35 16.07
N PHE A 75 4.92 8.53 15.01
CA PHE A 75 6.20 8.08 14.46
C PHE A 75 6.62 8.83 13.18
N PRO A 76 7.93 8.91 12.91
CA PRO A 76 8.44 9.58 11.71
C PRO A 76 8.00 8.88 10.42
N PRO A 77 7.88 9.62 9.29
CA PRO A 77 7.45 9.06 8.02
C PRO A 77 8.31 7.89 7.50
N GLY A 78 9.63 7.92 7.74
CA GLY A 78 10.57 6.86 7.33
C GLY A 78 10.15 5.49 7.87
N PHE A 79 9.89 5.41 9.18
CA PHE A 79 9.41 4.18 9.81
C PHE A 79 8.09 3.67 9.20
N LYS A 80 7.11 4.57 8.98
CA LYS A 80 5.83 4.21 8.36
C LYS A 80 6.02 3.65 6.95
N THR A 81 6.89 4.27 6.14
CA THR A 81 7.20 3.77 4.80
C THR A 81 7.89 2.41 4.82
N GLY A 82 8.75 2.15 5.81
CA GLY A 82 9.36 0.84 6.04
C GLY A 82 8.33 -0.23 6.38
N ILE A 83 7.34 0.09 7.24
CA ILE A 83 6.24 -0.84 7.56
C ILE A 83 5.41 -1.17 6.32
N LEU A 84 5.02 -0.15 5.54
CA LEU A 84 4.30 -0.36 4.28
C LEU A 84 5.10 -1.25 3.33
N SER A 85 6.42 -1.04 3.24
CA SER A 85 7.32 -1.89 2.43
C SER A 85 7.27 -3.35 2.85
N ALA A 86 7.39 -3.63 4.16
CA ALA A 86 7.36 -4.98 4.69
C ALA A 86 6.01 -5.67 4.43
N LEU A 87 4.90 -4.95 4.63
CA LEU A 87 3.56 -5.48 4.38
C LEU A 87 3.32 -5.75 2.89
N THR A 88 3.79 -4.88 1.99
CA THR A 88 3.74 -5.09 0.53
C THR A 88 4.44 -6.39 0.14
N VAL A 89 5.66 -6.60 0.62
CA VAL A 89 6.44 -7.80 0.32
C VAL A 89 5.77 -9.05 0.85
N MET A 90 5.23 -9.02 2.08
CA MET A 90 4.49 -10.16 2.62
C MET A 90 3.26 -10.51 1.80
N LEU A 91 2.49 -9.50 1.37
CA LEU A 91 1.33 -9.68 0.51
C LEU A 91 1.73 -10.24 -0.86
N ALA A 92 2.83 -9.78 -1.45
CA ALA A 92 3.29 -10.26 -2.75
C ALA A 92 3.84 -11.70 -2.70
N HIS A 93 4.52 -12.09 -1.62
CA HIS A 93 5.22 -13.37 -1.55
C HIS A 93 4.41 -14.49 -0.89
N ILE A 94 3.62 -14.19 0.14
CA ILE A 94 2.98 -15.16 1.05
C ILE A 94 1.59 -14.68 1.52
N SER A 95 0.79 -14.14 0.59
CA SER A 95 -0.57 -13.62 0.88
C SER A 95 -1.46 -14.56 1.68
N ASN A 96 -1.39 -15.87 1.43
CA ASN A 96 -2.20 -16.87 2.15
C ASN A 96 -2.03 -16.82 3.68
N HIS A 97 -0.84 -16.48 4.18
CA HIS A 97 -0.58 -16.39 5.64
C HIS A 97 -0.97 -15.03 6.22
N VAL A 98 -1.10 -14.01 5.36
CA VAL A 98 -1.51 -12.66 5.74
C VAL A 98 -3.04 -12.50 5.64
N LYS A 99 -3.73 -13.40 4.92
CA LYS A 99 -5.19 -13.38 4.69
C LYS A 99 -6.04 -13.11 5.93
N PRO A 100 -5.77 -13.68 7.12
CA PRO A 100 -6.55 -13.37 8.33
C PRO A 100 -6.54 -11.89 8.73
N PHE A 101 -5.52 -11.13 8.29
CA PHE A 101 -5.35 -9.71 8.61
C PHE A 101 -5.87 -8.77 7.52
N PHE A 102 -6.39 -9.28 6.40
CA PHE A 102 -6.79 -8.41 5.27
C PHE A 102 -7.79 -7.32 5.65
N PRO A 103 -8.85 -7.57 6.45
CA PRO A 103 -9.77 -6.50 6.86
C PRO A 103 -9.06 -5.38 7.65
N GLN A 104 -8.09 -5.73 8.50
CA GLN A 104 -7.32 -4.76 9.27
C GLN A 104 -6.35 -3.98 8.37
N LEU A 105 -5.64 -4.69 7.50
CA LEU A 105 -4.70 -4.08 6.54
C LEU A 105 -5.41 -3.11 5.60
N GLN A 106 -6.59 -3.46 5.12
CA GLN A 106 -7.38 -2.59 4.26
C GLN A 106 -7.69 -1.26 4.95
N GLN A 107 -8.22 -1.31 6.18
CA GLN A 107 -8.50 -0.10 6.96
C GLN A 107 -7.23 0.73 7.21
N THR A 108 -6.11 0.06 7.52
CA THR A 108 -4.82 0.73 7.74
C THR A 108 -4.33 1.43 6.48
N PHE A 109 -4.38 0.76 5.31
CA PHE A 109 -3.90 1.33 4.06
C PHE A 109 -4.79 2.47 3.56
N VAL A 110 -6.11 2.34 3.63
CA VAL A 110 -7.05 3.41 3.28
C VAL A 110 -6.78 4.67 4.12
N LYS A 111 -6.55 4.53 5.43
CA LYS A 111 -6.17 5.66 6.29
C LYS A 111 -4.80 6.25 5.92
N SER A 112 -3.86 5.39 5.51
CA SER A 112 -2.50 5.80 5.15
C SER A 112 -2.41 6.53 3.80
N VAL A 113 -3.40 6.35 2.92
CA VAL A 113 -3.51 7.09 1.64
C VAL A 113 -3.65 8.60 1.88
N SER A 114 -4.14 9.03 3.05
CA SER A 114 -4.29 10.45 3.39
C SER A 114 -3.43 10.89 4.57
N ASP A 115 -2.26 10.30 4.78
CA ASP A 115 -1.36 10.72 5.85
C ASP A 115 -0.70 12.07 5.49
N PRO A 116 -0.97 13.15 6.23
CA PRO A 116 -0.43 14.48 5.91
C PRO A 116 1.07 14.61 6.17
N SER A 117 1.70 13.63 6.82
CA SER A 117 3.13 13.69 7.16
C SER A 117 4.04 13.43 5.97
N SER A 118 3.58 12.74 4.91
CA SER A 118 4.40 12.47 3.74
C SER A 118 3.59 11.98 2.52
N ILE A 119 3.72 12.70 1.40
CA ILE A 119 3.18 12.24 0.12
C ILE A 119 3.79 10.91 -0.36
N VAL A 120 5.07 10.66 -0.05
CA VAL A 120 5.75 9.40 -0.38
C VAL A 120 5.08 8.23 0.34
N MET A 121 4.67 8.44 1.60
CA MET A 121 3.90 7.46 2.34
C MET A 121 2.52 7.22 1.71
N CYS A 122 1.80 8.29 1.34
CA CYS A 122 0.51 8.17 0.66
C CYS A 122 0.63 7.33 -0.62
N MET A 123 1.66 7.58 -1.44
CA MET A 123 1.89 6.81 -2.67
C MET A 123 2.19 5.33 -2.36
N ARG A 124 3.02 5.04 -1.36
CA ARG A 124 3.23 3.64 -0.94
C ARG A 124 1.95 2.99 -0.41
N ALA A 125 1.09 3.76 0.26
CA ALA A 125 -0.20 3.28 0.75
C ALA A 125 -1.16 2.94 -0.40
N VAL A 126 -1.17 3.76 -1.46
CA VAL A 126 -1.88 3.48 -2.73
C VAL A 126 -1.39 2.16 -3.34
N ASP A 127 -0.07 2.00 -3.48
CA ASP A 127 0.53 0.80 -4.09
C ASP A 127 0.16 -0.47 -3.32
N VAL A 128 0.34 -0.46 -1.99
CA VAL A 128 0.07 -1.64 -1.17
C VAL A 128 -1.43 -1.94 -1.10
N LEU A 129 -2.30 -0.93 -1.14
CA LEU A 129 -3.75 -1.14 -1.22
C LEU A 129 -4.11 -1.86 -2.52
N GLY A 130 -3.52 -1.47 -3.67
CA GLY A 130 -3.68 -2.21 -4.92
C GLY A 130 -3.21 -3.67 -4.81
N VAL A 131 -2.04 -3.91 -4.20
CA VAL A 131 -1.52 -5.27 -3.97
C VAL A 131 -2.48 -6.09 -3.10
N LEU A 132 -3.06 -5.48 -2.06
CA LEU A 132 -4.06 -6.12 -1.21
C LEU A 132 -5.33 -6.46 -1.99
N MET A 133 -5.85 -5.53 -2.79
CA MET A 133 -7.06 -5.73 -3.59
C MET A 133 -6.89 -6.80 -4.67
N ARG A 134 -5.67 -7.01 -5.18
CA ARG A 134 -5.38 -8.16 -6.05
C ARG A 134 -5.50 -9.51 -5.32
N ASN A 135 -5.30 -9.55 -4.01
CA ASN A 135 -5.43 -10.78 -3.21
C ASN A 135 -6.83 -10.94 -2.60
N GLN A 136 -7.58 -9.84 -2.44
CA GLN A 136 -8.97 -9.81 -2.01
C GLN A 136 -9.72 -8.76 -2.83
N PRO A 137 -10.27 -9.11 -4.00
CA PRO A 137 -11.05 -8.18 -4.81
C PRO A 137 -12.38 -7.91 -4.13
N CYS A 138 -12.44 -6.88 -3.28
CA CYS A 138 -13.65 -6.47 -2.58
C CYS A 138 -13.67 -4.95 -2.43
N MET A 139 -14.59 -4.30 -3.17
CA MET A 139 -14.64 -2.85 -3.30
C MET A 139 -15.62 -2.17 -2.34
N ASP A 140 -16.71 -2.84 -2.00
CA ASP A 140 -17.77 -2.31 -1.13
C ASP A 140 -17.26 -1.64 0.17
N PRO A 141 -16.27 -2.20 0.90
CA PRO A 141 -15.77 -1.58 2.12
C PRO A 141 -14.77 -0.44 1.91
N VAL A 142 -14.30 -0.19 0.68
CA VAL A 142 -13.26 0.80 0.36
C VAL A 142 -13.84 2.04 -0.30
N ASP A 143 -14.84 1.87 -1.17
CA ASP A 143 -15.46 2.92 -1.97
C ASP A 143 -15.88 4.19 -1.19
N PRO A 144 -16.72 4.11 -0.14
CA PRO A 144 -17.24 5.31 0.51
C PRO A 144 -16.13 6.14 1.18
N GLU A 145 -15.08 5.47 1.67
CA GLU A 145 -13.92 6.13 2.27
C GLU A 145 -13.06 6.82 1.21
N LEU A 146 -12.84 6.19 0.06
CA LEU A 146 -12.02 6.80 -1.01
C LEU A 146 -12.74 7.97 -1.69
N VAL A 147 -14.01 7.81 -2.07
CA VAL A 147 -14.80 8.89 -2.71
C VAL A 147 -15.03 10.03 -1.72
N GLY A 148 -15.43 9.69 -0.49
CA GLY A 148 -15.62 10.67 0.58
C GLY A 148 -14.34 11.39 0.93
N GLY A 149 -13.21 10.67 1.00
CA GLY A 149 -11.88 11.20 1.23
C GLY A 149 -11.46 12.20 0.15
N ALA A 150 -11.55 11.80 -1.12
CA ALA A 150 -11.25 12.67 -2.25
C ALA A 150 -12.05 13.99 -2.23
N ARG A 151 -13.33 13.94 -1.84
CA ARG A 151 -14.20 15.13 -1.75
C ARG A 151 -13.82 16.09 -0.63
N ARG A 152 -13.39 15.56 0.52
CA ARG A 152 -13.10 16.37 1.72
C ARG A 152 -11.67 16.87 1.75
N SER A 153 -10.77 16.17 1.09
CA SER A 153 -9.35 16.51 1.02
C SER A 153 -9.06 17.56 -0.05
N LYS A 154 -7.87 18.15 0.01
CA LYS A 154 -7.38 19.12 -0.97
C LYS A 154 -6.05 18.66 -1.55
N GLU A 155 -5.75 19.17 -2.73
CA GLU A 155 -4.44 19.05 -3.39
C GLU A 155 -3.92 17.60 -3.46
N GLU A 156 -2.70 17.35 -2.97
CA GLU A 156 -1.98 16.08 -3.08
C GLU A 156 -2.70 14.93 -2.38
N ILE A 157 -3.44 15.21 -1.29
CA ILE A 157 -4.20 14.19 -0.55
C ILE A 157 -5.47 13.80 -1.32
N ALA A 158 -6.12 14.75 -2.00
CA ALA A 158 -7.24 14.39 -2.88
C ALA A 158 -6.75 13.52 -4.05
N ALA A 159 -5.58 13.85 -4.61
CA ALA A 159 -4.96 13.06 -5.67
C ALA A 159 -4.60 11.63 -5.23
N SER A 160 -4.11 11.43 -4.00
CA SER A 160 -3.80 10.09 -3.49
C SER A 160 -5.05 9.22 -3.34
N TYR A 161 -6.19 9.78 -2.92
CA TYR A 161 -7.47 9.06 -2.90
C TYR A 161 -7.94 8.63 -4.29
N VAL A 162 -7.81 9.51 -5.29
CA VAL A 162 -8.16 9.19 -6.68
C VAL A 162 -7.24 8.10 -7.24
N LEU A 163 -5.94 8.18 -6.95
CA LEU A 163 -4.98 7.14 -7.35
C LEU A 163 -5.25 5.80 -6.66
N ALA A 164 -5.60 5.80 -5.37
CA ALA A 164 -6.04 4.61 -4.66
C ALA A 164 -7.23 3.96 -5.38
N MET A 165 -8.24 4.75 -5.75
CA MET A 165 -9.40 4.26 -6.50
C MET A 165 -8.98 3.61 -7.82
N ALA A 166 -8.08 4.23 -8.59
CA ALA A 166 -7.57 3.66 -9.83
C ALA A 166 -6.88 2.30 -9.63
N HIS A 167 -6.05 2.15 -8.59
CA HIS A 167 -5.40 0.87 -8.25
C HIS A 167 -6.41 -0.22 -7.84
N VAL A 168 -7.43 0.15 -7.06
CA VAL A 168 -8.52 -0.77 -6.69
C VAL A 168 -9.23 -1.26 -7.97
N ILE A 169 -9.61 -0.35 -8.87
CA ILE A 169 -10.30 -0.68 -10.13
C ILE A 169 -9.46 -1.58 -11.02
N GLU A 170 -8.17 -1.27 -11.17
CA GLU A 170 -7.25 -2.10 -11.94
C GLU A 170 -7.21 -3.53 -11.39
N SER A 171 -7.23 -3.65 -10.05
CA SER A 171 -7.20 -4.93 -9.36
C SER A 171 -8.50 -5.70 -9.54
N LEU A 172 -9.66 -5.04 -9.49
CA LEU A 172 -10.97 -5.67 -9.75
C LEU A 172 -11.14 -6.11 -11.21
N ALA A 173 -10.68 -5.28 -12.14
CA ALA A 173 -10.74 -5.57 -13.57
C ALA A 173 -9.97 -6.86 -13.92
N ALA A 174 -8.89 -7.17 -13.20
CA ALA A 174 -8.16 -8.42 -13.36
C ALA A 174 -8.94 -9.68 -12.87
N HIS A 175 -10.00 -9.52 -12.06
CA HIS A 175 -10.71 -10.60 -11.37
C HIS A 175 -12.14 -10.85 -11.85
N GLY A 176 -12.60 -10.20 -12.91
CA GLY A 176 -13.97 -10.40 -13.44
C GLY A 176 -14.73 -9.12 -13.77
N GLY A 177 -14.06 -7.96 -13.73
CA GLY A 177 -14.61 -6.70 -14.21
C GLY A 177 -15.04 -5.75 -13.10
N VAL A 178 -15.55 -4.60 -13.53
CA VAL A 178 -15.88 -3.45 -12.68
C VAL A 178 -17.40 -3.31 -12.64
N GLY A 179 -18.00 -3.57 -11.47
CA GLY A 179 -19.45 -3.47 -11.27
C GLY A 179 -19.97 -2.02 -11.33
N ASP A 180 -21.27 -1.87 -11.54
CA ASP A 180 -21.89 -0.56 -11.83
C ASP A 180 -21.67 0.48 -10.73
N LYS A 181 -21.72 0.09 -9.45
CA LYS A 181 -21.42 0.99 -8.32
C LYS A 181 -20.04 1.62 -8.41
N VAL A 182 -19.04 0.83 -8.80
CA VAL A 182 -17.66 1.33 -8.99
C VAL A 182 -17.60 2.33 -10.14
N ARG A 183 -18.35 2.06 -11.21
CA ARG A 183 -18.43 2.97 -12.36
C ARG A 183 -19.10 4.28 -11.97
N GLU A 184 -20.17 4.24 -11.18
CA GLU A 184 -20.82 5.43 -10.62
C GLU A 184 -19.85 6.25 -9.74
N ALA A 185 -19.11 5.58 -8.83
CA ALA A 185 -18.07 6.24 -8.03
C ALA A 185 -17.00 6.94 -8.90
N CYS A 186 -16.63 6.35 -10.05
CA CYS A 186 -15.70 6.97 -10.98
C CYS A 186 -16.28 8.19 -11.69
N VAL A 187 -17.57 8.13 -12.07
CA VAL A 187 -18.29 9.27 -12.64
C VAL A 187 -18.32 10.42 -11.64
N ASP A 188 -18.57 10.12 -10.38
CA ASP A 188 -18.59 11.08 -9.28
C ASP A 188 -17.24 11.77 -9.04
N LEU A 189 -16.13 11.11 -9.35
CA LEU A 189 -14.77 11.66 -9.25
C LEU A 189 -14.31 12.37 -10.54
N ARG A 190 -15.10 12.37 -11.62
CA ARG A 190 -14.78 13.03 -12.89
C ARG A 190 -14.43 14.52 -12.73
N PRO A 191 -15.14 15.34 -11.93
CA PRO A 191 -14.83 16.77 -11.79
C PRO A 191 -13.40 17.02 -11.29
N TRP A 192 -12.91 16.14 -10.39
CA TRP A 192 -11.54 16.21 -9.89
C TRP A 192 -10.54 15.95 -11.02
N TYR A 193 -10.73 14.88 -11.81
CA TYR A 193 -9.89 14.60 -12.98
C TYR A 193 -9.85 15.77 -13.98
N THR A 194 -11.01 16.35 -14.31
CA THR A 194 -11.08 17.46 -15.26
C THR A 194 -10.44 18.73 -14.72
N SER A 195 -10.54 18.97 -13.41
CA SER A 195 -9.84 20.09 -12.76
C SER A 195 -8.31 19.89 -12.82
N PHE A 196 -7.83 18.67 -12.56
CA PHE A 196 -6.40 18.33 -12.71
C PHE A 196 -5.91 18.43 -14.16
N GLY A 197 -6.76 18.10 -15.14
CA GLY A 197 -6.45 18.20 -16.57
C GLY A 197 -6.48 19.62 -17.12
N ALA A 198 -7.37 20.50 -16.64
CA ALA A 198 -7.46 21.89 -17.10
C ALA A 198 -6.28 22.75 -16.62
N GLU A 199 -5.67 22.40 -15.49
CA GLU A 199 -4.48 23.05 -14.94
C GLU A 199 -3.17 22.52 -15.56
N SER A 200 -3.25 21.76 -16.66
CA SER A 200 -2.10 21.25 -17.42
C SER A 200 -1.33 22.31 -18.22
N SER A 201 -1.92 23.50 -18.42
CA SER A 201 -1.34 24.55 -19.27
C SER A 201 -0.54 25.62 -18.51
N SER A 202 -0.54 25.60 -17.18
CA SER A 202 0.18 26.59 -16.36
C SER A 202 1.29 25.92 -15.56
N ARG A 203 2.34 26.66 -15.23
CA ARG A 203 3.60 26.24 -14.58
C ARG A 203 3.46 25.61 -13.17
N ALA A 204 2.27 25.16 -12.79
CA ALA A 204 1.93 24.59 -11.50
C ALA A 204 2.52 23.19 -11.25
N TRP A 205 2.78 22.39 -12.30
CA TRP A 205 3.28 21.01 -12.16
C TRP A 205 4.62 20.88 -11.46
N THR A 206 5.48 21.90 -11.49
CA THR A 206 6.76 21.88 -10.77
C THR A 206 6.60 22.06 -9.26
N ALA A 207 5.45 22.57 -8.79
CA ALA A 207 5.21 22.83 -7.37
C ALA A 207 4.66 21.61 -6.60
N TRP A 208 4.04 20.65 -7.29
CA TRP A 208 3.25 19.56 -6.67
C TRP A 208 4.02 18.26 -6.37
N ARG A 209 5.35 18.24 -6.56
CA ARG A 209 6.29 17.12 -6.27
C ARG A 209 5.86 15.69 -6.71
N VAL A 210 4.78 15.52 -7.45
CA VAL A 210 4.33 14.27 -8.06
C VAL A 210 4.43 14.44 -9.58
N PRO A 211 5.34 13.72 -10.25
CA PRO A 211 5.50 13.85 -11.69
C PRO A 211 4.20 13.48 -12.42
N MET A 212 3.74 14.30 -13.36
CA MET A 212 2.57 14.01 -14.20
C MET A 212 2.74 12.70 -15.00
N THR A 213 3.98 12.28 -15.25
CA THR A 213 4.33 10.98 -15.82
C THR A 213 3.87 9.80 -14.97
N VAL A 214 3.70 9.98 -13.66
CA VAL A 214 3.20 8.95 -12.73
C VAL A 214 1.67 8.95 -12.70
N LEU A 215 1.01 10.11 -12.68
CA LEU A 215 -0.45 10.23 -12.54
C LEU A 215 -1.23 9.94 -13.84
N LEU A 216 -0.71 10.41 -14.98
CA LEU A 216 -1.41 10.34 -16.26
C LEU A 216 -1.75 8.90 -16.71
N PRO A 217 -0.85 7.90 -16.59
CA PRO A 217 -1.16 6.52 -16.99
C PRO A 217 -2.31 5.92 -16.17
N PHE A 218 -2.38 6.19 -14.87
CA PHE A 218 -3.43 5.64 -14.00
C PHE A 218 -4.78 6.31 -14.20
N LEU A 219 -4.79 7.63 -14.43
CA LEU A 219 -6.02 8.35 -14.77
C LEU A 219 -6.57 7.90 -16.12
N VAL A 220 -5.71 7.72 -17.12
CA VAL A 220 -6.11 7.14 -18.41
C VAL A 220 -6.61 5.70 -18.24
N THR A 221 -5.98 4.90 -17.38
CA THR A 221 -6.42 3.53 -17.09
C THR A 221 -7.78 3.49 -16.41
N MET A 222 -8.02 4.37 -15.43
CA MET A 222 -9.31 4.50 -14.73
C MET A 222 -10.42 4.89 -15.73
N VAL A 223 -10.18 5.90 -16.57
CA VAL A 223 -11.16 6.35 -17.58
C VAL A 223 -11.40 5.25 -18.62
N THR A 224 -10.35 4.63 -19.13
CA THR A 224 -10.46 3.56 -20.15
C THR A 224 -11.23 2.36 -19.60
N ARG A 225 -10.92 1.88 -18.39
CA ARG A 225 -11.52 0.66 -17.85
C ARG A 225 -12.95 0.87 -17.32
N CYS A 226 -13.29 2.08 -16.86
CA CYS A 226 -14.64 2.38 -16.40
C CYS A 226 -15.59 2.82 -17.52
N PHE A 227 -15.08 3.50 -18.56
CA PHE A 227 -15.93 4.06 -19.63
C PHE A 227 -15.90 3.28 -20.95
N LEU A 228 -14.77 2.68 -21.35
CA LEU A 228 -14.67 1.97 -22.65
C LEU A 228 -15.06 0.49 -22.58
N ALA A 229 -15.33 -0.06 -21.39
CA ALA A 229 -15.93 -1.38 -21.22
C ALA A 229 -17.48 -1.31 -21.20
N SER A 230 -18.05 -0.41 -22.00
CA SER A 230 -19.50 -0.22 -22.20
C SER A 230 -19.90 -0.74 -23.57
#